data_AF-A0A5S6RCV5-F1
#
_entry.id   AF-A0A5S6RCV5-F1
#
_cell.length_a   1.000
_cell.length_b   1.000
_cell.length_c   1.000
_cell.angle_alpha   90.00
_cell.angle_beta   90.00
_cell.angle_gamma   90.00
#
_symmetry.space_group_name_H-M   'P 1'
#
loop_
_entity.id
_entity.type
_entity.pdbx_description
1 polymer ?
#
loop_
_entity_poly.entity_id
_entity_poly.type
_entity_poly.pdbx_seq_one_letter_code
_entity_poly.pdbx_strand_id
1 'polypeptide(L)'
;MDRRIFASVYSLVTGEWGDAIFTGPVSTIYHFGSPAILVGNALYWLLSVSGHHILEFNLETLTLAVTDGNWPETNFSSDCRYCIMRREDDNVSLAILSYSGFQMWERKVTLGGAAKWVLRKTVKLHGILGLSSAVQREKIDIVGYAEDLNAFILVVDMAFYMVQVDSMQFKKLFDCNVITCCHPFTSFYTADAAFEGIGAEDKLRLDC
;
A
#
# COMPACT_ATOMS: atom_id res chain seq x y z
N MET A 1 23.10 1.01 18.31
CA MET A 1 23.61 0.69 16.96
C MET A 1 22.77 1.46 15.98
N ASP A 2 23.38 2.43 15.30
CA ASP A 2 22.71 3.20 14.25
C ASP A 2 22.44 2.28 13.06
N ARG A 3 21.17 2.01 12.80
CA ARG A 3 20.75 1.23 11.62
C ARG A 3 20.52 2.21 10.47
N ARG A 4 20.71 1.75 9.24
CA ARG A 4 20.41 2.52 8.03
C ARG A 4 19.62 1.63 7.09
N ILE A 5 18.70 2.23 6.36
CA ILE A 5 18.01 1.56 5.25
C ILE A 5 18.84 1.86 4.00
N PHE A 6 18.89 0.89 3.09
CA PHE A 6 19.48 1.10 1.78
C PHE A 6 18.57 0.60 0.68
N ALA A 7 18.71 1.19 -0.49
CA ALA A 7 18.09 0.77 -1.73
C ALA A 7 19.17 0.73 -2.84
N SER A 8 18.94 -0.10 -3.85
CA SER A 8 19.73 -0.12 -5.07
C SER A 8 18.79 -0.41 -6.23
N VAL A 9 19.13 0.07 -7.43
CA VAL A 9 18.34 -0.12 -8.65
C VAL A 9 19.06 -1.14 -9.53
N TYR A 10 18.33 -2.16 -9.96
CA TYR A 10 18.85 -3.14 -10.91
C TYR A 10 18.61 -2.66 -12.34
N SER A 11 19.66 -2.68 -13.17
CA SER A 11 19.60 -2.33 -14.58
C SER A 11 19.48 -3.58 -15.43
N LEU A 12 18.38 -3.70 -16.19
CA LEU A 12 18.23 -4.77 -17.17
C LEU A 12 19.18 -4.65 -18.37
N VAL A 13 19.67 -3.43 -18.66
CA VAL A 13 20.57 -3.16 -19.78
C VAL A 13 21.98 -3.66 -19.50
N THR A 14 22.47 -3.42 -18.28
CA THR A 14 23.83 -3.82 -17.88
C THR A 14 23.83 -5.17 -17.15
N GLY A 15 22.68 -5.60 -16.61
CA GLY A 15 22.58 -6.82 -15.80
C GLY A 15 23.17 -6.67 -14.39
N GLU A 16 23.27 -5.43 -13.90
CA GLU A 16 24.00 -5.11 -12.67
C GLU A 16 23.13 -4.27 -11.71
N TRP A 17 23.38 -4.45 -10.41
CA TRP A 17 22.86 -3.56 -9.36
C TRP A 17 23.70 -2.28 -9.32
N GLY A 18 23.05 -1.13 -9.27
CA GLY A 18 23.71 0.14 -9.04
C GLY A 18 24.24 0.29 -7.61
N ASP A 19 24.92 1.40 -7.35
CA ASP A 19 25.44 1.71 -6.02
C ASP A 19 24.32 1.75 -4.96
N ALA A 20 24.66 1.32 -3.74
CA ALA A 20 23.73 1.37 -2.63
C ALA A 20 23.53 2.80 -2.14
N ILE A 21 22.26 3.21 -2.08
CA ILE A 21 21.81 4.52 -1.61
C ILE A 21 21.30 4.35 -0.19
N PHE A 22 21.86 5.10 0.74
CA PHE A 22 21.57 4.94 2.17
C PHE A 22 20.76 6.11 2.71
N THR A 23 19.87 5.82 3.65
CA THR A 23 19.29 6.84 4.52
C THR A 23 20.33 7.36 5.51
N GLY A 24 20.00 8.47 6.18
CA GLY A 24 20.61 8.81 7.46
C GLY A 24 20.37 7.72 8.52
N PRO A 25 21.04 7.79 9.69
CA PRO A 25 20.79 6.91 10.82
C PRO A 25 19.32 6.87 11.22
N VAL A 26 18.79 5.68 11.46
CA VAL A 26 17.44 5.44 11.97
C VAL A 26 17.49 4.50 13.17
N SER A 27 16.54 4.65 14.09
CA SER A 27 16.35 3.76 15.23
C SER A 27 15.72 2.42 14.79
N THR A 28 15.37 1.52 15.72
CA THR A 28 14.84 0.18 15.42
C THR A 28 13.67 0.23 14.44
N ILE A 29 13.77 -0.51 13.33
CA ILE A 29 12.81 -0.51 12.23
C ILE A 29 11.96 -1.78 12.27
N TYR A 30 10.65 -1.62 12.11
CA TYR A 30 9.64 -2.64 11.88
C TYR A 30 8.93 -2.30 10.57
N HIS A 31 8.97 -3.21 9.60
CA HIS A 31 8.25 -3.06 8.35
C HIS A 31 6.78 -3.45 8.54
N PHE A 32 5.83 -2.68 7.99
CA PHE A 32 4.39 -2.97 8.11
C PHE A 32 3.91 -4.14 7.23
N GLY A 33 4.79 -4.72 6.41
CA GLY A 33 4.44 -5.85 5.54
C GLY A 33 3.76 -5.43 4.23
N SER A 34 3.30 -4.19 4.12
CA SER A 34 2.70 -3.66 2.89
C SER A 34 3.74 -3.50 1.77
N PRO A 35 3.37 -3.77 0.51
CA PRO A 35 4.24 -3.49 -0.64
C PRO A 35 4.50 -1.98 -0.80
N ALA A 36 5.56 -1.65 -1.52
CA ALA A 36 5.83 -0.29 -1.97
C ALA A 36 4.71 0.19 -2.89
N ILE A 37 4.37 1.48 -2.83
CA ILE A 37 3.44 2.11 -3.77
C ILE A 37 4.19 3.17 -4.58
N LEU A 38 4.01 3.15 -5.90
CA LEU A 38 4.55 4.18 -6.80
C LEU A 38 3.58 5.36 -6.86
N VAL A 39 4.10 6.55 -6.54
CA VAL A 39 3.34 7.81 -6.63
C VAL A 39 4.21 8.83 -7.35
N GLY A 40 3.76 9.30 -8.51
CA GLY A 40 4.61 10.08 -9.41
C GLY A 40 5.88 9.31 -9.77
N ASN A 41 7.05 9.86 -9.41
CA ASN A 41 8.36 9.26 -9.69
C ASN A 41 9.08 8.74 -8.43
N ALA A 42 8.32 8.41 -7.38
CA ALA A 42 8.89 7.92 -6.13
C ALA A 42 8.12 6.71 -5.58
N LEU A 43 8.87 5.76 -5.02
CA LEU A 43 8.33 4.62 -4.31
C LEU A 43 8.21 4.95 -2.82
N TYR A 44 7.09 4.55 -2.23
CA TYR A 44 6.78 4.82 -0.83
C TYR A 44 6.51 3.55 -0.03
N TRP A 45 7.13 3.44 1.14
CA TRP A 45 6.86 2.37 2.11
C TRP A 45 6.42 2.92 3.46
N LEU A 46 5.57 2.16 4.13
CA LEU A 46 5.21 2.38 5.52
C LEU A 46 6.21 1.70 6.45
N LEU A 47 6.83 2.49 7.32
CA LEU A 47 7.75 2.03 8.34
C LEU A 47 7.17 2.31 9.74
N SER A 48 7.37 1.37 10.66
CA SER A 48 7.24 1.62 12.10
C SER A 48 8.63 1.65 12.70
N VAL A 49 9.03 2.78 13.29
CA VAL A 49 10.35 2.90 13.93
C VAL A 49 10.18 3.07 15.44
N SER A 50 9.94 4.31 15.88
CA SER A 50 9.39 4.69 17.19
C SER A 50 7.97 5.24 17.09
N GLY A 51 7.37 5.10 15.91
CA GLY A 51 6.15 5.72 15.43
C GLY A 51 6.01 5.48 13.92
N HIS A 52 4.97 6.02 13.31
CA HIS A 52 4.68 5.79 11.91
C HIS A 52 5.48 6.73 10.99
N HIS A 53 6.31 6.16 10.12
CA HIS A 53 7.18 6.88 9.20
C HIS A 53 6.91 6.45 7.76
N ILE A 54 7.33 7.30 6.82
CA ILE A 54 7.27 7.02 5.39
C ILE A 54 8.70 7.02 4.84
N LEU A 55 9.09 5.91 4.23
CA LEU A 55 10.28 5.83 3.40
C LEU A 55 9.93 6.26 1.98
N GLU A 56 10.65 7.21 1.45
CA GLU A 56 10.53 7.69 0.08
C GLU A 56 11.82 7.38 -0.68
N PHE A 57 11.68 6.69 -1.80
CA PHE A 57 12.75 6.49 -2.75
C PHE A 57 12.42 7.20 -4.06
N ASN A 58 13.06 8.34 -4.30
CA ASN A 58 12.88 9.12 -5.52
C ASN A 58 13.72 8.50 -6.65
N LEU A 59 13.05 8.07 -7.72
CA LEU A 59 13.68 7.38 -8.85
C LEU A 59 14.41 8.34 -9.79
N GLU A 60 14.07 9.63 -9.79
CA GLU A 60 14.72 10.66 -10.60
C GLU A 60 16.08 11.05 -10.03
N THR A 61 16.08 11.41 -8.75
CA THR A 61 17.25 11.92 -8.05
C THR A 61 18.06 10.80 -7.39
N LEU A 62 17.52 9.57 -7.37
CA LEU A 62 18.09 8.42 -6.68
C LEU A 62 18.39 8.74 -5.21
N THR A 63 17.44 9.39 -4.54
CA THR A 63 17.54 9.76 -3.13
C THR A 63 16.60 8.94 -2.26
N LEU A 64 17.10 8.50 -1.11
CA LEU A 64 16.35 7.72 -0.13
C LEU A 64 16.18 8.51 1.16
N ALA A 65 14.93 8.82 1.53
CA ALA A 65 14.61 9.65 2.68
C ALA A 65 13.58 8.99 3.59
N VAL A 66 13.78 9.12 4.91
CA VAL A 66 12.76 8.75 5.90
C VAL A 66 12.16 10.02 6.43
N THR A 67 10.85 10.15 6.28
CA THR A 67 10.09 11.29 6.81
C THR A 67 9.20 10.83 7.94
N ASP A 68 9.08 11.66 8.98
CA ASP A 68 7.98 11.51 9.93
C ASP A 68 6.69 11.64 9.13
N GLY A 69 5.80 10.66 9.29
CA GLY A 69 4.54 10.70 8.58
C GLY A 69 3.60 11.76 9.13
N ASN A 70 3.85 12.37 10.30
CA ASN A 70 2.99 13.36 10.97
C ASN A 70 1.52 12.90 10.97
N TRP A 71 1.29 11.63 11.28
CA TRP A 71 0.02 10.95 11.09
C TRP A 71 -1.13 11.69 11.79
N PRO A 72 -2.37 11.58 11.29
CA PRO A 72 -3.51 12.25 11.91
C PRO A 72 -3.53 12.03 13.42
N GLU A 73 -3.76 13.04 14.26
CA GLU A 73 -3.79 12.92 15.74
C GLU A 73 -5.05 12.18 16.26
N THR A 74 -5.43 11.09 15.60
CA THR A 74 -6.44 10.17 16.10
C THR A 74 -5.74 9.13 16.96
N ASN A 75 -6.24 8.88 18.17
CA ASN A 75 -5.78 7.81 19.05
C ASN A 75 -5.81 6.48 18.30
N PHE A 76 -4.69 6.12 17.69
CA PHE A 76 -4.57 4.93 16.88
C PHE A 76 -4.49 3.73 17.81
N SER A 77 -5.57 2.96 17.88
CA SER A 77 -5.53 1.65 18.51
C SER A 77 -4.59 0.72 17.74
N SER A 78 -4.03 -0.27 18.43
CA SER A 78 -3.34 -1.45 17.83
C SER A 78 -4.13 -2.13 16.71
N ASP A 79 -5.44 -1.89 16.67
CA ASP A 79 -6.40 -2.54 15.77
C ASP A 79 -6.52 -1.84 14.40
N CYS A 80 -5.79 -0.73 14.19
CA CYS A 80 -5.78 -0.04 12.90
C CYS A 80 -4.77 -0.66 11.92
N ARG A 81 -5.12 -0.63 10.64
CA ARG A 81 -4.28 -1.05 9.51
C ARG A 81 -4.12 0.10 8.53
N TYR A 82 -2.96 0.17 7.90
CA TYR A 82 -2.54 1.35 7.17
C TYR A 82 -2.03 0.97 5.80
N CYS A 83 -2.31 1.81 4.81
CA CYS A 83 -1.83 1.61 3.46
C CYS A 83 -1.62 2.96 2.78
N ILE A 84 -0.49 3.12 2.10
CA ILE A 84 -0.29 4.26 1.21
C ILE A 84 -1.12 4.01 -0.06
N MET A 85 -1.67 5.07 -0.62
CA MET A 85 -2.38 5.01 -1.90
C MET A 85 -1.97 6.19 -2.78
N ARG A 86 -2.03 5.96 -4.10
CA ARG A 86 -1.83 7.00 -5.11
C ARG A 86 -3.12 7.79 -5.27
N ARG A 87 -3.01 9.12 -5.37
CA ARG A 87 -4.12 10.00 -5.76
C ARG A 87 -4.03 10.34 -7.26
N GLU A 88 -5.16 10.73 -7.83
CA GLU A 88 -5.28 11.22 -9.21
C GLU A 88 -4.31 12.35 -9.57
N ASP A 89 -3.89 13.16 -8.61
CA ASP A 89 -2.93 14.27 -8.80
C ASP A 89 -1.49 13.88 -8.41
N ASP A 90 -1.19 12.58 -8.43
CA ASP A 90 0.12 12.00 -8.06
C ASP A 90 0.61 12.42 -6.67
N ASN A 91 -0.33 12.70 -5.76
CA ASN A 91 -0.01 12.96 -4.36
C ASN A 91 -0.20 11.74 -3.48
N VAL A 92 0.69 11.61 -2.50
CA VAL A 92 0.65 10.54 -1.49
C VAL A 92 -0.59 10.72 -0.62
N SER A 93 -1.38 9.65 -0.53
CA SER A 93 -2.54 9.58 0.35
C SER A 93 -2.43 8.38 1.28
N LEU A 94 -3.20 8.42 2.37
CA LEU A 94 -3.17 7.41 3.42
C LEU A 94 -4.56 6.84 3.64
N ALA A 95 -4.65 5.52 3.56
CA ALA A 95 -5.79 4.75 3.98
C ALA A 95 -5.59 4.22 5.40
N ILE A 96 -6.63 4.34 6.23
CA ILE A 96 -6.68 3.80 7.58
C ILE A 96 -7.91 2.93 7.70
N LEU A 97 -7.71 1.63 7.90
CA LEU A 97 -8.76 0.65 8.13
C LEU A 97 -8.82 0.32 9.62
N SER A 98 -10.03 0.35 10.15
CA SER A 98 -10.35 -0.08 11.50
C SER A 98 -11.62 -0.90 11.48
N TYR A 99 -11.93 -1.57 12.59
CA TYR A 99 -13.23 -2.23 12.76
C TYR A 99 -14.43 -1.29 12.50
N SER A 100 -14.30 -0.01 12.83
CA SER A 100 -15.39 0.96 12.65
C SER A 100 -15.63 1.36 11.20
N GLY A 101 -14.60 1.25 10.35
CA GLY A 101 -14.65 1.81 9.02
C GLY A 101 -13.29 2.07 8.39
N PHE A 102 -13.36 2.50 7.14
CA PHE A 102 -12.25 2.86 6.29
C PHE A 102 -12.19 4.38 6.14
N GLN A 103 -11.05 4.98 6.45
CA GLN A 103 -10.79 6.41 6.32
C GLN A 103 -9.72 6.66 5.27
N MET A 104 -9.89 7.76 4.52
CA MET A 104 -8.95 8.21 3.50
C MET A 104 -8.50 9.62 3.82
N TRP A 105 -7.19 9.79 3.93
CA TRP A 105 -6.51 11.02 4.31
C TRP A 105 -5.59 11.47 3.19
N GLU A 106 -5.55 12.77 2.95
CA GLU A 106 -4.68 13.38 1.96
C GLU A 106 -3.55 14.14 2.64
N ARG A 107 -2.31 13.92 2.17
CA ARG A 107 -1.14 14.67 2.62
C ARG A 107 -1.11 16.01 1.91
N LYS A 108 -1.25 17.10 2.66
CA LYS A 108 -1.05 18.46 2.15
C LYS A 108 0.23 19.05 2.71
N VAL A 109 1.16 19.40 1.82
CA VAL A 109 2.35 20.17 2.20
C VAL A 109 1.95 21.64 2.29
N THR A 110 2.14 22.24 3.46
CA THR A 110 1.91 23.66 3.68
C THR A 110 3.06 24.49 3.12
N LEU A 111 2.85 25.79 2.91
CA LEU A 111 3.87 26.74 2.42
C LEU A 111 5.15 26.77 3.27
N GLY A 112 5.09 26.32 4.53
CA GLY A 112 6.26 26.20 5.42
C GLY A 112 6.95 24.84 5.38
N GLY A 113 6.62 23.96 4.42
CA GLY A 113 7.20 22.62 4.29
C GLY A 113 6.62 21.56 5.24
N ALA A 114 5.80 21.95 6.22
CA ALA A 114 5.14 21.01 7.11
C ALA A 114 4.00 20.28 6.38
N ALA A 115 4.00 18.95 6.43
CA ALA A 115 2.92 18.12 5.91
C ALA A 115 1.80 17.94 6.95
N LYS A 116 0.54 18.11 6.53
CA LYS A 116 -0.65 17.87 7.35
C LYS A 116 -1.60 16.92 6.62
N TRP A 117 -2.19 15.99 7.35
CA TRP A 117 -3.25 15.14 6.82
C TRP A 117 -4.63 15.79 6.94
N VAL A 118 -5.42 15.67 5.87
CA VAL A 118 -6.81 16.12 5.83
C VAL A 118 -7.71 14.93 5.52
N LEU A 119 -8.67 14.64 6.41
CA LEU A 119 -9.66 13.59 6.19
C LEU A 119 -10.54 13.96 5.01
N ARG A 120 -10.61 13.06 4.02
CA ARG A 120 -11.41 13.26 2.81
C ARG A 120 -12.68 12.44 2.80
N LYS A 121 -12.57 11.16 3.17
CA LYS A 121 -13.67 10.21 3.07
C LYS A 121 -13.63 9.25 4.25
N THR A 122 -14.80 8.91 4.78
CA THR A 122 -14.99 7.87 5.79
C THR A 122 -16.11 6.96 5.35
N VAL A 123 -15.89 5.66 5.45
CA VAL A 123 -16.82 4.62 4.99
C VAL A 123 -17.03 3.62 6.10
N LYS A 124 -18.28 3.36 6.46
CA LYS A 124 -18.61 2.39 7.51
C LYS A 124 -18.57 0.98 6.94
N LEU A 125 -17.66 0.14 7.43
CA LEU A 125 -17.43 -1.20 6.89
C LEU A 125 -18.59 -2.15 7.20
N HIS A 126 -19.12 -2.09 8.43
CA HIS A 126 -20.19 -2.98 8.93
C HIS A 126 -21.48 -2.92 8.09
N GLY A 127 -21.81 -1.74 7.54
CA GLY A 127 -23.00 -1.58 6.71
C GLY A 127 -22.87 -2.15 5.31
N ILE A 128 -21.65 -2.19 4.76
CA ILE A 128 -21.43 -2.53 3.36
C ILE A 128 -21.05 -3.99 3.17
N LEU A 129 -20.26 -4.53 4.10
CA LEU A 129 -19.83 -5.93 4.07
C LEU A 129 -20.80 -6.88 4.80
N GLY A 130 -21.90 -6.35 5.37
CA GLY A 130 -22.86 -7.16 6.14
C GLY A 130 -22.21 -7.87 7.34
N LEU A 131 -21.10 -7.33 7.85
CA LEU A 131 -20.34 -7.95 8.93
C LEU A 131 -21.23 -8.04 10.16
N SER A 132 -21.31 -9.24 10.74
CA SER A 132 -21.93 -9.38 12.05
C SER A 132 -21.06 -8.70 13.11
N SER A 133 -21.67 -8.28 14.22
CA SER A 133 -20.95 -7.78 15.39
C SER A 133 -19.96 -8.80 16.00
N ALA A 134 -19.99 -10.06 15.55
CA ALA A 134 -19.12 -11.15 15.98
C ALA A 134 -17.80 -11.25 15.18
N VAL A 135 -17.61 -10.46 14.12
CA VAL A 135 -16.31 -10.38 13.45
C VAL A 135 -15.31 -9.80 14.44
N GLN A 136 -14.33 -10.61 14.84
CA GLN A 136 -13.28 -10.18 15.76
C GLN A 136 -12.47 -9.05 15.12
N ARG A 137 -12.17 -8.00 15.90
CA ARG A 137 -11.42 -6.82 15.45
C ARG A 137 -10.09 -7.17 14.79
N GLU A 138 -9.49 -8.29 15.19
CA GLU A 138 -8.19 -8.77 14.75
C GLU A 138 -8.19 -9.40 13.35
N LYS A 139 -9.36 -9.65 12.76
CA LYS A 139 -9.48 -10.36 11.48
C LYS A 139 -9.72 -9.47 10.27
N ILE A 140 -9.32 -8.20 10.35
CA ILE A 140 -9.46 -7.25 9.26
C ILE A 140 -8.08 -6.70 8.91
N ASP A 141 -7.69 -6.81 7.64
CA ASP A 141 -6.42 -6.25 7.16
C ASP A 141 -6.50 -5.66 5.75
N ILE A 142 -5.59 -4.72 5.47
CA ILE A 142 -5.30 -4.24 4.12
C ILE A 142 -4.12 -5.05 3.61
N VAL A 143 -4.39 -5.91 2.62
CA VAL A 143 -3.36 -6.76 2.05
C VAL A 143 -2.54 -6.00 1.00
N GLY A 144 -3.19 -5.09 0.27
CA GLY A 144 -2.52 -4.24 -0.68
C GLY A 144 -3.45 -3.24 -1.35
N TYR A 145 -2.83 -2.37 -2.14
CA TYR A 145 -3.50 -1.42 -3.01
C TYR A 145 -3.05 -1.66 -4.44
N ALA A 146 -4.01 -1.83 -5.35
CA ALA A 146 -3.77 -2.01 -6.77
C ALA A 146 -3.84 -0.63 -7.46
N GLU A 147 -2.68 -0.09 -7.81
CA GLU A 147 -2.52 1.28 -8.32
C GLU A 147 -3.29 1.53 -9.62
N ASP A 148 -3.26 0.60 -10.57
CA ASP A 148 -3.94 0.76 -11.87
C ASP A 148 -5.46 0.60 -11.77
N LEU A 149 -5.92 -0.16 -10.78
CA LEU A 149 -7.35 -0.40 -10.55
C LEU A 149 -7.97 0.61 -9.59
N ASN A 150 -7.15 1.45 -8.95
CA ASN A 150 -7.53 2.33 -7.85
C ASN A 150 -8.41 1.58 -6.80
N ALA A 151 -7.91 0.42 -6.35
CA ALA A 151 -8.69 -0.48 -5.51
C ALA A 151 -7.86 -1.10 -4.38
N PHE A 152 -8.47 -1.23 -3.21
CA PHE A 152 -7.89 -1.95 -2.08
C PHE A 152 -8.25 -3.43 -2.13
N ILE A 153 -7.30 -4.27 -1.72
CA ILE A 153 -7.55 -5.68 -1.41
C ILE A 153 -7.56 -5.82 0.10
N LEU A 154 -8.72 -6.18 0.64
CA LEU A 154 -8.95 -6.36 2.06
C LEU A 154 -9.14 -7.84 2.38
N VAL A 155 -8.64 -8.26 3.54
CA VAL A 155 -9.07 -9.51 4.18
C VAL A 155 -10.01 -9.15 5.30
N VAL A 156 -11.15 -9.83 5.33
CA VAL A 156 -12.14 -9.70 6.38
C VAL A 156 -12.59 -11.10 6.78
N ASP A 157 -12.26 -11.49 8.02
CA ASP A 157 -12.37 -12.85 8.50
C ASP A 157 -11.59 -13.83 7.61
N MET A 158 -12.30 -14.64 6.82
CA MET A 158 -11.74 -15.69 5.97
C MET A 158 -12.06 -15.39 4.49
N ALA A 159 -12.23 -14.12 4.12
CA ALA A 159 -12.61 -13.73 2.77
C ALA A 159 -11.86 -12.49 2.27
N PHE A 160 -11.51 -12.52 1.00
CA PHE A 160 -10.90 -11.41 0.29
C PHE A 160 -11.96 -10.55 -0.39
N TYR A 161 -11.80 -9.23 -0.26
CA TYR A 161 -12.66 -8.24 -0.87
C TYR A 161 -11.83 -7.23 -1.65
N MET A 162 -12.29 -6.92 -2.85
CA MET A 162 -11.84 -5.76 -3.59
C MET A 162 -12.75 -4.57 -3.27
N VAL A 163 -12.15 -3.42 -2.99
CA VAL A 163 -12.86 -2.18 -2.69
C VAL A 163 -12.41 -1.11 -3.67
N GLN A 164 -13.29 -0.73 -4.59
CA GLN A 164 -13.00 0.38 -5.49
C GLN A 164 -13.08 1.70 -4.75
N VAL A 165 -12.04 2.54 -4.87
CA VAL A 165 -11.92 3.79 -4.11
C VAL A 165 -12.98 4.81 -4.51
N ASP A 166 -13.27 4.93 -5.80
CA ASP A 166 -14.17 5.97 -6.30
C ASP A 166 -15.62 5.64 -5.96
N SER A 167 -16.06 4.44 -6.34
CA SER A 167 -17.44 3.98 -6.20
C SER A 167 -17.78 3.44 -4.81
N MET A 168 -16.77 3.10 -4.00
CA MET A 168 -16.92 2.37 -2.72
C MET A 168 -17.72 1.08 -2.85
N GLN A 169 -17.67 0.46 -4.03
CA GLN A 169 -18.26 -0.85 -4.25
C GLN A 169 -17.30 -1.93 -3.75
N PHE A 170 -17.87 -2.87 -3.02
CA PHE A 170 -17.17 -4.02 -2.47
C PHE A 170 -17.52 -5.23 -3.32
N LYS A 171 -16.50 -5.95 -3.76
CA LYS A 171 -16.64 -7.20 -4.49
C LYS A 171 -15.89 -8.28 -3.72
N LYS A 172 -16.61 -9.30 -3.23
CA LYS A 172 -15.98 -10.50 -2.72
C LYS A 172 -15.21 -11.18 -3.85
N LEU A 173 -13.95 -11.52 -3.61
CA LEU A 173 -13.10 -12.20 -4.58
C LEU A 173 -13.15 -13.72 -4.35
N PHE A 174 -12.74 -14.17 -3.16
CA PHE A 174 -12.73 -15.58 -2.79
C PHE A 174 -12.65 -15.75 -1.27
N ASP A 175 -13.01 -16.95 -0.79
CA ASP A 175 -12.79 -17.38 0.59
C ASP A 175 -11.39 -17.98 0.73
N CYS A 176 -10.75 -17.77 1.88
CA CYS A 176 -9.41 -18.21 2.17
C CYS A 176 -9.28 -18.69 3.62
N ASN A 177 -8.58 -19.80 3.81
CA ASN A 177 -8.36 -20.37 5.13
C ASN A 177 -7.04 -19.94 5.78
N VAL A 178 -5.99 -19.63 5.00
CA VAL A 178 -4.71 -19.11 5.51
C VAL A 178 -3.98 -18.40 4.37
N ILE A 179 -3.89 -17.07 4.40
CA ILE A 179 -2.95 -16.31 3.55
C ILE A 179 -2.29 -15.23 4.42
N THR A 180 -0.97 -15.12 4.32
CA THR A 180 -0.14 -14.17 5.07
C THR A 180 0.16 -12.88 4.30
N CYS A 181 0.07 -12.88 2.96
CA CYS A 181 0.32 -11.72 2.11
C CYS A 181 -0.26 -11.92 0.69
N CYS A 182 -0.65 -10.83 0.01
CA CYS A 182 -0.95 -10.82 -1.42
C CYS A 182 -0.32 -9.60 -2.08
N HIS A 183 0.19 -9.79 -3.30
CA HIS A 183 0.69 -8.71 -4.13
C HIS A 183 -0.23 -8.58 -5.35
N PRO A 184 -1.03 -7.50 -5.44
CA PRO A 184 -1.82 -7.27 -6.65
C PRO A 184 -0.86 -7.00 -7.81
N PHE A 185 -1.08 -7.68 -8.93
CA PHE A 185 -0.38 -7.44 -10.19
C PHE A 185 -1.44 -7.26 -11.29
N THR A 186 -1.14 -6.40 -12.25
CA THR A 186 -2.08 -6.02 -13.32
C THR A 186 -1.63 -6.54 -14.67
N SER A 187 -0.36 -6.86 -14.81
CA SER A 187 0.22 -7.50 -15.99
C SER A 187 1.37 -8.40 -15.58
N PHE A 188 1.62 -9.42 -16.40
CA PHE A 188 2.90 -10.10 -16.42
C PHE A 188 3.75 -9.46 -17.50
N TYR A 189 5.05 -9.36 -17.26
CA TYR A 189 5.98 -9.13 -18.36
C TYR A 189 6.01 -10.41 -19.20
N THR A 190 5.19 -10.48 -20.23
CA THR A 190 5.42 -11.46 -21.29
C THR A 190 6.63 -10.95 -22.05
N ALA A 191 7.76 -11.64 -21.87
CA ALA A 191 8.84 -11.51 -22.83
C ALA A 191 8.27 -12.07 -24.14
N ASP A 192 7.66 -11.20 -24.95
CA ASP A 192 7.16 -11.59 -26.26
C ASP A 192 8.36 -12.03 -27.09
N ALA A 193 8.58 -13.35 -27.07
CA ALA A 193 9.10 -14.07 -28.19
C ALA A 193 8.31 -13.59 -29.40
N ALA A 194 9.02 -12.97 -30.35
CA ALA A 194 8.50 -12.72 -31.68
C ALA A 194 7.90 -14.02 -32.23
N PHE A 195 6.58 -14.20 -32.19
CA PHE A 195 5.81 -15.01 -33.12
C PHE A 195 4.33 -14.67 -33.02
N GLU A 196 3.73 -14.49 -34.20
CA GLU A 196 2.38 -14.05 -34.47
C GLU A 196 1.29 -14.93 -33.86
N GLY A 197 0.20 -14.28 -33.43
CA GLY A 197 -1.17 -14.76 -33.60
C GLY A 197 -1.64 -15.90 -32.69
N ILE A 198 -2.58 -15.56 -31.80
CA ILE A 198 -3.99 -16.00 -31.78
C ILE A 198 -4.50 -15.75 -30.35
N GLY A 199 -5.67 -15.11 -30.25
CA GLY A 199 -6.25 -14.68 -28.99
C GLY A 199 -6.38 -15.78 -27.95
N ALA A 200 -6.03 -15.45 -26.71
CA ALA A 200 -6.38 -16.22 -25.53
C ALA A 200 -7.18 -15.31 -24.60
N GLU A 201 -8.41 -15.73 -24.29
CA GLU A 201 -9.14 -15.22 -23.14
C GLU A 201 -8.41 -15.72 -21.89
N ASP A 202 -7.67 -14.84 -21.22
CA ASP A 202 -7.01 -15.18 -19.97
C ASP A 202 -8.00 -15.18 -18.81
N LYS A 203 -8.61 -16.36 -18.58
CA LYS A 203 -9.20 -16.71 -17.28
C LYS A 203 -8.08 -16.93 -16.27
N LEU A 204 -7.87 -15.95 -15.41
CA LEU A 204 -7.00 -16.10 -14.24
C LEU A 204 -7.62 -17.10 -13.25
N ARG A 205 -6.97 -18.25 -13.11
CA ARG A 205 -7.14 -19.17 -11.99
C ARG A 205 -5.93 -18.99 -11.07
N LEU A 206 -6.18 -18.41 -9.90
CA LEU A 206 -5.23 -18.40 -8.79
C LEU A 206 -5.46 -19.70 -8.02
N ASP A 207 -4.56 -20.67 -8.18
CA ASP A 207 -4.49 -21.79 -7.25
C ASP A 207 -3.67 -21.32 -6.04
N CYS A 208 -4.30 -21.38 -4.85
CA CYS A 208 -3.67 -21.18 -3.55
C CYS A 208 -3.21 -22.52 -2.97
#